data_AF-A0A0G0NXA0-F1
#
_entry.id   AF-A0A0G0NXA0-F1
#
_cell.length_a   1.000
_cell.length_b   1.000
_cell.length_c   1.000
_cell.angle_alpha   90.00
_cell.angle_beta   90.00
_cell.angle_gamma   90.00
#
_symmetry.space_group_name_H-M   'P 1'
#
loop_
_entity.id
_entity.type
_entity.pdbx_description
1 polymer ?
#
loop_
_entity_poly.entity_id
_entity_poly.type
_entity_poly.pdbx_seq_one_letter_code
_entity_poly.pdbx_strand_id
1 'polypeptide(L)'
;HRVAFYMYDIPYIKRRQYIKLDRHRLQYLSWPQKLYCTYCGYGNGAVRYWTQIAAATEKYWCGVMHNNDDLDFITPTHHKEFAKYADEQDFKAKYL
;
A
#
# COMPACT_ATOMS: atom_id res chain seq x y z
N HIS A 1 9.14 0.22 9.72
CA HIS A 1 9.31 1.18 8.62
C HIS A 1 10.70 1.83 8.65
N ARG A 2 10.98 2.95 9.36
CA ARG A 2 12.29 3.65 9.25
C ARG A 2 13.54 2.79 9.51
N VAL A 3 13.49 1.97 10.55
CA VAL A 3 14.64 1.13 10.96
C VAL A 3 14.58 -0.23 10.27
N ALA A 4 13.43 -0.90 10.35
CA ALA A 4 13.25 -2.23 9.74
C ALA A 4 13.45 -2.22 8.21
N PHE A 5 12.94 -1.22 7.48
CA PHE A 5 13.06 -1.22 6.01
C PHE A 5 14.50 -1.00 5.59
N TYR A 6 15.24 -0.17 6.34
CA TYR A 6 16.67 0.03 6.11
C TYR A 6 17.47 -1.25 6.36
N MET A 7 17.14 -2.01 7.40
CA MET A 7 17.81 -3.31 7.67
C MET A 7 17.54 -4.36 6.59
N TYR A 8 16.36 -4.35 5.98
CA TYR A 8 15.93 -5.33 4.97
C TYR A 8 16.11 -4.85 3.52
N ASP A 9 16.83 -3.74 3.30
CA ASP A 9 17.01 -3.11 1.98
C ASP A 9 15.69 -2.79 1.23
N ILE A 10 14.61 -2.56 1.98
CA ILE A 10 13.32 -2.16 1.44
C ILE A 10 13.32 -0.64 1.25
N PRO A 11 12.91 -0.11 0.08
CA PRO A 11 12.92 1.33 -0.18
C PRO A 11 12.02 2.09 0.81
N TYR A 12 12.53 3.19 1.33
CA TYR A 12 11.81 4.03 2.27
C TYR A 12 10.60 4.71 1.62
N ILE A 13 9.41 4.46 2.16
CA ILE A 13 8.16 5.04 1.66
C ILE A 13 7.91 6.39 2.36
N LYS A 14 7.94 7.48 1.59
CA LYS A 14 7.76 8.83 2.15
C LYS A 14 6.28 9.13 2.35
N ARG A 15 5.83 9.26 3.60
CA ARG A 15 4.45 9.67 3.95
C ARG A 15 3.94 10.90 3.19
N ARG A 16 4.80 11.89 2.92
CA ARG A 16 4.47 13.11 2.17
C ARG A 16 4.00 12.83 0.72
N GLN A 17 4.36 11.71 0.13
CA GLN A 17 3.90 11.32 -1.21
C GLN A 17 2.43 10.85 -1.21
N TYR A 18 1.90 10.42 -0.06
CA TYR A 18 0.57 9.82 0.06
C TYR A 18 -0.46 10.78 0.66
N ILE A 19 -0.03 11.70 1.52
CA ILE A 19 -0.93 12.64 2.19
C ILE A 19 -0.71 14.04 1.65
N LYS A 20 -1.70 14.56 0.91
CA LYS A 20 -1.74 15.94 0.42
C LYS A 20 -3.02 16.61 0.92
N LEU A 21 -2.86 17.71 1.64
CA LEU A 21 -3.95 18.48 2.22
C LEU A 21 -3.88 19.92 1.68
N ASP A 22 -4.38 20.14 0.47
CA ASP A 22 -4.40 21.45 -0.21
C ASP A 22 -5.81 22.06 -0.30
N ARG A 23 -6.84 21.21 -0.25
CA ARG A 23 -8.25 21.58 -0.42
C ARG A 23 -8.83 22.50 0.67
N HIS A 24 -8.18 22.59 1.84
CA HIS A 24 -8.57 23.56 2.87
C HIS A 24 -8.39 25.03 2.43
N ARG A 25 -7.58 25.28 1.39
CA ARG A 25 -7.31 26.61 0.82
C ARG A 25 -8.41 27.09 -0.14
N LEU A 26 -9.35 26.22 -0.50
CA LEU A 26 -10.45 26.56 -1.41
C LEU A 26 -11.37 27.58 -0.73
N GLN A 27 -11.51 28.76 -1.35
CA GLN A 27 -12.25 29.88 -0.77
C GLN A 27 -13.77 29.64 -0.77
N TYR A 28 -14.27 28.79 -1.67
CA TYR A 28 -15.70 28.47 -1.80
C TYR A 28 -16.19 27.39 -0.82
N LEU A 29 -15.30 26.75 -0.05
CA LEU A 29 -15.71 25.80 0.98
C LEU A 29 -15.99 26.52 2.30
N SER A 30 -17.12 26.17 2.93
CA SER A 30 -17.42 26.59 4.30
C SER A 30 -16.50 25.90 5.32
N TRP A 31 -16.38 26.46 6.53
CA TRP A 31 -15.52 25.91 7.59
C TRP A 31 -15.76 24.42 7.90
N PRO A 32 -17.01 23.93 8.09
CA PRO A 32 -17.25 22.51 8.31
C PRO A 32 -16.89 21.65 7.09
N GLN A 33 -17.11 22.14 5.87
CA GLN A 33 -16.70 21.41 4.65
C GLN A 33 -15.18 21.27 4.56
N LYS A 34 -14.42 22.29 4.98
CA LYS A 34 -12.95 22.21 5.05
C LYS A 34 -12.48 21.14 6.04
N LEU A 35 -13.18 20.98 7.17
CA LEU A 35 -12.88 19.94 8.15
C LEU A 35 -13.11 18.54 7.56
N TYR A 36 -14.28 18.29 6.96
CA TYR A 36 -14.56 17.00 6.30
C TYR A 36 -13.58 16.71 5.17
N CYS A 37 -13.23 17.73 4.37
CA CYS A 37 -12.29 17.58 3.29
C CYS A 37 -10.89 17.18 3.80
N THR A 38 -10.44 17.81 4.90
CA THR A 38 -9.17 17.49 5.53
C THR A 38 -9.19 16.08 6.13
N TYR A 39 -10.28 15.70 6.78
CA TYR A 39 -10.47 14.36 7.33
C TYR A 39 -10.38 13.29 6.23
N CYS A 40 -11.16 13.43 5.16
CA CYS A 40 -11.16 12.47 4.06
C CYS A 40 -9.81 12.44 3.33
N GLY A 41 -9.17 13.60 3.11
CA GLY A 41 -7.85 13.67 2.47
C GLY A 41 -6.76 13.00 3.30
N TYR A 42 -6.79 13.20 4.63
CA TYR A 42 -5.84 12.58 5.54
C TYR A 42 -6.10 11.09 5.70
N GLY A 43 -7.35 10.69 5.96
CA GLY A 43 -7.74 9.31 6.19
C GLY A 43 -7.40 8.42 5.00
N ASN A 44 -7.85 8.79 3.79
CA ASN A 44 -7.54 8.03 2.58
C ASN A 44 -6.02 7.99 2.30
N GLY A 45 -5.33 9.12 2.45
CA GLY A 45 -3.88 9.17 2.26
C GLY A 45 -3.12 8.31 3.27
N ALA A 46 -3.55 8.29 4.53
CA ALA A 46 -2.94 7.49 5.59
C ALA A 46 -3.15 6.00 5.33
N VAL A 47 -4.38 5.57 4.99
CA VAL A 47 -4.66 4.16 4.67
C VAL A 47 -3.80 3.72 3.48
N ARG A 48 -3.74 4.49 2.39
CA ARG A 48 -2.89 4.16 1.23
C ARG A 48 -1.41 4.05 1.60
N TYR A 49 -0.91 4.92 2.47
CA TYR A 49 0.46 4.86 2.98
C TYR A 49 0.72 3.57 3.75
N TRP A 50 -0.20 3.17 4.64
CA TRP A 50 -0.10 1.91 5.38
C TRP A 50 -0.18 0.69 4.46
N THR A 51 -1.09 0.68 3.48
CA THR A 51 -1.19 -0.39 2.48
C THR A 51 0.12 -0.53 1.71
N GLN A 52 0.78 0.58 1.33
CA GLN A 52 2.08 0.47 0.65
C GLN A 52 3.16 -0.12 1.54
N ILE A 53 3.20 0.25 2.82
CA ILE A 53 4.14 -0.34 3.79
C ILE A 53 3.91 -1.84 3.87
N ALA A 54 2.65 -2.26 4.03
CA ALA A 54 2.28 -3.67 4.11
C ALA A 54 2.63 -4.43 2.82
N ALA A 55 2.34 -3.85 1.65
CA ALA A 55 2.68 -4.44 0.34
C ALA A 55 4.19 -4.62 0.16
N ALA A 56 4.99 -3.65 0.59
CA ALA A 56 6.46 -3.75 0.53
C ALA A 56 6.99 -4.84 1.47
N THR A 57 6.43 -4.96 2.68
CA THR A 57 6.80 -6.05 3.60
C THR A 57 6.35 -7.41 3.09
N GLU A 58 5.16 -7.50 2.50
CA GLU A 58 4.60 -8.73 1.94
C GLU A 58 5.45 -9.23 0.76
N LYS A 59 5.90 -8.34 -0.10
CA LYS A 59 6.80 -8.67 -1.21
C LYS A 59 8.14 -9.23 -0.73
N TYR A 60 8.65 -8.73 0.40
CA TYR A 60 9.94 -9.14 0.94
C TYR A 60 9.84 -10.47 1.73
N TRP A 61 8.76 -10.70 2.47
CA TRP A 61 8.64 -11.90 3.33
C TRP A 61 7.88 -13.06 2.71
N CYS A 62 6.82 -12.80 1.95
CA CYS A 62 5.90 -13.85 1.52
C CYS A 62 5.97 -14.06 0.00
N GLY A 63 5.80 -13.00 -0.80
CA GLY A 63 6.00 -13.06 -2.25
C GLY A 63 5.16 -14.09 -3.01
N VAL A 64 4.08 -14.65 -2.44
CA VAL A 64 3.21 -15.66 -3.07
C VAL A 64 1.80 -15.09 -3.20
N MET A 65 1.18 -15.28 -4.37
CA MET A 65 -0.20 -14.87 -4.63
C MET A 65 -1.20 -15.67 -3.78
N HIS A 66 -2.34 -15.06 -3.44
CA HIS A 66 -3.45 -15.79 -2.86
C HIS A 66 -4.05 -16.81 -3.84
N ASN A 67 -4.71 -17.82 -3.28
CA ASN A 67 -5.54 -18.73 -4.05
C ASN A 67 -6.66 -17.94 -4.75
N ASN A 68 -6.94 -18.26 -6.01
CA ASN A 68 -7.86 -17.54 -6.86
C ASN A 68 -9.26 -18.20 -6.95
N ASP A 69 -9.55 -19.11 -6.02
CA ASP A 69 -10.83 -19.83 -5.93
C ASP A 69 -11.98 -18.93 -5.47
N ASP A 70 -11.67 -17.79 -4.82
CA ASP A 70 -12.65 -16.80 -4.38
C ASP A 70 -12.78 -15.67 -5.42
N LEU A 71 -13.90 -15.67 -6.16
CA LEU A 71 -14.17 -14.69 -7.21
C LEU A 71 -14.53 -13.28 -6.67
N ASP A 72 -14.93 -13.18 -5.40
CA ASP A 72 -15.29 -11.90 -4.76
C ASP A 72 -14.08 -11.19 -4.15
N PHE A 73 -12.93 -11.87 -4.08
CA PHE A 73 -11.71 -11.30 -3.53
C PHE A 73 -11.13 -10.20 -4.44
N ILE A 74 -10.99 -8.99 -3.89
CA ILE A 74 -10.35 -7.88 -4.60
C ILE A 74 -8.84 -8.00 -4.46
N THR A 75 -8.21 -8.64 -5.46
CA THR A 75 -6.76 -8.87 -5.46
C THR A 75 -5.97 -7.57 -5.47
N PRO A 76 -5.03 -7.38 -4.53
CA PRO A 76 -4.15 -6.23 -4.53
C PRO A 76 -3.30 -6.15 -5.80
N THR A 77 -3.12 -4.95 -6.35
CA THR A 77 -2.42 -4.76 -7.63
C THR A 77 -0.96 -5.22 -7.61
N HIS A 78 -0.29 -5.19 -6.45
CA HIS A 78 1.12 -5.58 -6.31
C HIS A 78 1.34 -7.10 -6.32
N HIS A 79 0.28 -7.91 -6.18
CA HIS A 79 0.38 -9.37 -6.23
C HIS A 79 0.74 -9.88 -7.63
N LYS A 80 0.58 -9.08 -8.69
CA LYS A 80 0.96 -9.46 -10.06
C LYS A 80 2.43 -9.90 -10.22
N GLU A 81 3.30 -9.42 -9.34
CA GLU A 81 4.73 -9.73 -9.38
C GLU A 81 5.09 -10.99 -8.58
N PHE A 82 4.17 -11.50 -7.76
CA PHE A 82 4.42 -12.60 -6.82
C PHE A 82 4.48 -13.96 -7.53
N ALA A 83 5.05 -14.95 -6.85
CA ALA A 83 5.00 -16.34 -7.30
C ALA A 83 3.54 -16.84 -7.28
N LYS A 84 3.20 -17.72 -8.22
CA LYS A 84 1.86 -18.30 -8.30
C LYS A 84 1.55 -19.14 -7.06
N TYR A 85 0.27 -19.15 -6.69
CA TYR A 85 -0.21 -20.01 -5.61
C TYR A 85 0.10 -21.48 -5.90
N ALA A 86 0.68 -22.18 -4.90
CA ALA A 86 1.07 -23.58 -4.95
C ALA A 86 2.08 -23.97 -6.07
N ASP A 87 2.80 -23.02 -6.66
CA ASP A 87 3.85 -23.28 -7.66
C ASP A 87 5.24 -23.16 -7.02
N GLU A 88 5.76 -24.30 -6.52
CA GLU A 88 7.07 -24.35 -5.88
C GLU A 88 8.21 -23.98 -6.85
N GLN A 89 8.08 -24.32 -8.14
CA GLN A 89 9.11 -24.02 -9.13
C GLN A 89 9.20 -22.51 -9.39
N ASP A 90 8.05 -21.85 -9.58
CA ASP A 90 7.98 -20.40 -9.77
C ASP A 90 8.46 -19.64 -8.53
N PHE A 91 8.15 -20.14 -7.32
CA PHE A 91 8.65 -19.56 -6.07
C PHE A 91 10.17 -19.63 -5.96
N LYS A 92 10.75 -20.82 -6.19
CA LYS A 92 12.21 -20.99 -6.17
C LYS A 92 12.88 -20.11 -7.23
N ALA A 93 12.37 -20.08 -8.45
CA ALA A 93 12.96 -19.28 -9.53
C ALA A 93 12.94 -17.75 -9.26
N LYS A 94 11.99 -17.25 -8.47
CA LYS A 94 11.88 -15.82 -8.14
C LYS A 94 12.65 -15.40 -6.89
N TYR A 95 12.81 -16.30 -5.92
CA TYR A 95 13.26 -15.94 -4.57
C TYR A 95 14.46 -16.74 -4.03
N LEU A 96 14.89 -17.84 -4.69
CA LEU A 96 16.08 -18.63 -4.34
C LEU A 96 17.13 -18.60 -5.46
#